data_AF-A0AB34GME8-F1
#
_entry.id   AF-A0AB34GME8-F1
#
_cell.length_a   1.000
_cell.length_b   1.000
_cell.length_c   1.000
_cell.angle_alpha   90.00
_cell.angle_beta   90.00
_cell.angle_gamma   90.00
#
_symmetry.space_group_name_H-M   'P 1'
#
loop_
_entity.id
_entity.type
_entity.pdbx_description
1 polymer ?
#
loop_
_entity_poly.entity_id
_entity_poly.type
_entity_poly.pdbx_seq_one_letter_code
_entity_poly.pdbx_strand_id
1 'polypeptide(L)'
;MIREYPPITSDQQRQLCKRNFDTGLQGYKSLQAELDEINKELSRLDKELDDYREESEGYMAAAAEHNRLKQVKGSADYKSKRNYCKQLKSKLSHIKKMAGDYD
;
A
#
# COMPACT_ATOMS: atom_id res chain seq x y z
N MET A 1 -18.80 5.46 -1.38
CA MET A 1 -17.93 6.07 -0.35
C MET A 1 -18.53 7.33 0.29
N ILE A 2 -19.16 8.25 -0.44
CA ILE A 2 -19.75 9.48 0.14
C ILE A 2 -20.83 9.20 1.22
N ARG A 3 -21.54 8.07 1.14
CA ARG A 3 -22.61 7.72 2.09
C ARG A 3 -22.15 7.29 3.49
N GLU A 4 -20.91 6.83 3.67
CA GLU A 4 -20.47 6.26 4.97
C GLU A 4 -19.95 7.34 5.94
N TYR A 5 -19.49 8.48 5.42
CA TYR A 5 -19.02 9.62 6.21
C TYR A 5 -19.61 10.91 5.63
N PRO A 6 -20.84 11.28 6.03
CA PRO A 6 -21.43 12.57 5.64
C PRO A 6 -20.70 13.73 6.34
N PRO A 7 -20.99 14.99 5.94
CA PRO A 7 -20.53 16.17 6.67
C PRO A 7 -20.79 16.05 8.18
N ILE A 8 -19.82 16.50 8.98
CA ILE A 8 -19.87 16.38 10.44
C ILE A 8 -20.72 17.53 10.98
N THR A 9 -21.57 17.21 11.96
CA THR A 9 -22.52 18.17 12.56
C THR A 9 -22.43 18.22 14.09
N SER A 10 -21.53 17.42 14.68
CA SER A 10 -21.34 17.35 16.13
C SER A 10 -19.94 16.84 16.52
N ASP A 11 -19.49 17.21 17.70
CA ASP A 11 -18.22 16.74 18.27
C ASP A 11 -18.22 15.23 18.49
N GLN A 12 -19.35 14.64 18.84
CA GLN A 12 -19.47 13.19 18.97
C GLN A 12 -19.19 12.48 17.63
N GLN A 13 -19.76 13.00 16.53
CA GLN A 13 -19.51 12.50 15.18
C GLN A 13 -18.05 12.74 14.76
N ARG A 14 -17.46 13.89 15.13
CA ARG A 14 -16.03 14.20 14.93
C ARG A 14 -15.12 13.17 15.60
N GLN A 15 -15.35 12.86 16.87
CA GLN A 15 -14.55 11.87 17.60
C GLN A 15 -14.70 10.46 17.04
N LEU A 16 -15.90 10.10 16.54
CA LEU A 16 -16.10 8.84 15.83
C LEU A 16 -15.32 8.80 14.51
N CYS A 17 -15.33 9.88 13.73
CA CYS A 17 -14.53 9.99 12.50
C CYS A 17 -13.04 9.84 12.79
N LYS A 18 -12.54 10.47 13.85
CA LYS A 18 -11.14 10.34 14.29
C LYS A 18 -10.77 8.88 14.61
N ARG A 19 -11.56 8.19 15.43
CA ARG A 19 -11.29 6.77 15.77
C ARG A 19 -11.26 5.89 14.52
N ASN A 20 -12.24 6.07 13.62
CA ASN A 20 -12.31 5.32 12.36
C ASN A 20 -11.12 5.62 11.44
N PHE A 21 -10.67 6.87 11.40
CA PHE A 21 -9.47 7.27 10.67
C PHE A 21 -8.22 6.61 11.25
N ASP A 22 -8.02 6.65 12.57
CA ASP A 22 -6.85 6.10 13.24
C ASP A 22 -6.73 4.57 12.99
N THR A 23 -7.83 3.82 13.15
CA THR A 23 -7.87 2.38 12.85
C THR A 23 -7.59 2.09 11.37
N GLY A 24 -8.22 2.84 10.46
CA GLY A 24 -8.01 2.66 9.02
C GLY A 24 -6.58 3.02 8.60
N LEU A 25 -5.97 4.02 9.21
CA LEU A 25 -4.60 4.46 8.93
C LEU A 25 -3.57 3.41 9.32
N GLN A 26 -3.77 2.73 10.46
CA GLN A 26 -2.91 1.62 10.86
C GLN A 26 -2.95 0.50 9.82
N GLY A 27 -4.15 0.06 9.41
CA GLY A 27 -4.30 -0.97 8.38
C GLY A 27 -3.69 -0.57 7.04
N TYR A 28 -3.90 0.68 6.62
CA TYR A 28 -3.29 1.23 5.41
C TYR A 28 -1.76 1.20 5.46
N LYS A 29 -1.15 1.65 6.57
CA LYS A 29 0.31 1.67 6.72
C LYS A 29 0.92 0.27 6.65
N SER A 30 0.30 -0.71 7.32
CA SER A 30 0.77 -2.10 7.28
C SER A 30 0.72 -2.68 5.86
N LEU A 31 -0.40 -2.49 5.15
CA LEU A 31 -0.53 -2.95 3.76
C LEU A 31 0.43 -2.24 2.81
N GLN A 32 0.61 -0.94 2.99
CA GLN A 32 1.55 -0.16 2.18
C GLN A 32 2.99 -0.67 2.38
N ALA A 33 3.39 -0.92 3.63
CA ALA A 33 4.72 -1.46 3.94
C ALA A 33 4.96 -2.84 3.28
N GLU A 34 3.98 -3.74 3.36
CA GLU A 34 4.07 -5.07 2.70
C GLU A 34 4.25 -4.95 1.17
N LEU A 35 3.48 -4.07 0.53
CA LEU A 35 3.55 -3.86 -0.92
C LEU A 35 4.86 -3.18 -1.34
N ASP A 36 5.37 -2.26 -0.51
CA ASP A 36 6.61 -1.53 -0.76
C ASP A 36 7.85 -2.40 -0.60
N GLU A 37 7.83 -3.37 0.30
CA GLU A 37 8.95 -4.30 0.49
C GLU A 37 9.25 -5.09 -0.78
N ILE A 38 8.21 -5.58 -1.47
CA ILE A 38 8.38 -6.26 -2.76
C ILE A 38 8.98 -5.32 -3.81
N ASN A 39 8.62 -4.03 -3.80
CA ASN A 39 9.19 -3.06 -4.75
C ASN A 39 10.65 -2.73 -4.43
N LYS A 40 11.01 -2.67 -3.14
CA LYS A 40 12.40 -2.46 -2.70
C LYS A 40 13.29 -3.62 -3.11
N GLU A 41 12.86 -4.86 -2.87
CA GLU A 41 13.62 -6.04 -3.27
C GLU A 41 13.76 -6.14 -4.80
N LEU A 42 12.70 -5.84 -5.57
CA LEU A 42 12.81 -5.74 -7.03
C LEU A 42 13.85 -4.68 -7.44
N SER A 43 13.80 -3.49 -6.84
CA SER A 43 14.74 -2.40 -7.16
C SER A 43 16.19 -2.72 -6.76
N ARG A 44 16.38 -3.55 -5.72
CA ARG A 44 17.70 -4.06 -5.34
C ARG A 44 18.19 -5.07 -6.36
N LEU A 45 17.34 -6.01 -6.78
CA LEU A 45 17.67 -7.02 -7.78
C LEU A 45 17.96 -6.41 -9.15
N ASP A 46 17.24 -5.35 -9.54
CA ASP A 46 17.52 -4.60 -10.78
C ASP A 46 18.97 -4.10 -10.78
N LYS A 47 19.46 -3.55 -9.66
CA LYS A 47 20.86 -3.11 -9.52
C LYS A 47 21.85 -4.28 -9.54
N GLU A 48 21.54 -5.37 -8.85
CA GLU A 48 22.40 -6.57 -8.87
C GLU A 48 22.52 -7.14 -10.28
N LEU A 49 21.43 -7.12 -11.06
CA LEU A 49 21.43 -7.56 -12.46
C LEU A 49 22.25 -6.63 -13.36
N ASP A 50 22.20 -5.32 -13.12
CA ASP A 50 23.03 -4.34 -13.85
C ASP A 50 24.53 -4.50 -13.52
N ASP A 51 24.86 -4.93 -12.30
CA ASP A 51 26.25 -5.03 -11.82
C ASP A 51 26.93 -6.38 -12.18
N TYR A 52 26.16 -7.47 -12.28
CA TYR A 52 26.72 -8.80 -12.54
C TYR A 52 26.93 -9.08 -14.04
N ARG A 53 27.95 -9.91 -14.35
CA ARG A 53 28.10 -10.48 -15.70
C ARG A 53 26.99 -11.51 -15.94
N GLU A 54 26.39 -11.50 -17.13
CA GLU A 54 25.23 -12.34 -17.48
C GLU A 54 25.50 -13.84 -17.29
N GLU A 55 26.73 -14.30 -17.55
CA GLU A 55 27.14 -15.70 -17.40
C GLU A 55 27.45 -16.12 -15.95
N SER A 56 27.42 -15.19 -15.00
CA SER A 56 27.75 -15.49 -13.60
C SER A 56 26.60 -16.19 -12.86
N GLU A 57 26.96 -17.05 -11.90
CA GLU A 57 25.98 -17.67 -10.99
C GLU A 57 25.17 -16.62 -10.21
N GLY A 58 25.80 -15.50 -9.86
CA GLY A 58 25.15 -14.37 -9.19
C GLY A 58 24.04 -13.74 -10.03
N TYR A 59 24.30 -13.52 -11.33
CA TYR A 59 23.28 -13.02 -12.26
C TYR A 59 22.10 -13.99 -12.39
N MET A 60 22.38 -15.29 -12.59
CA MET A 60 21.33 -16.30 -12.71
C MET A 60 20.45 -16.37 -11.45
N ALA A 61 21.05 -16.29 -10.26
CA ALA A 61 20.32 -16.27 -8.99
C ALA A 61 19.45 -15.00 -8.84
N ALA A 62 20.02 -13.82 -9.13
CA ALA A 62 19.28 -12.56 -9.08
C ALA A 62 18.11 -12.55 -10.08
N ALA A 63 18.31 -13.07 -11.29
CA ALA A 63 17.29 -13.14 -12.34
C ALA A 63 16.14 -14.08 -11.93
N ALA A 64 16.47 -15.23 -11.34
CA ALA A 64 15.47 -16.18 -10.84
C ALA A 64 14.60 -15.55 -9.74
N GLU A 65 15.22 -14.88 -8.76
CA GLU A 65 14.48 -14.22 -7.67
C GLU A 65 13.66 -13.02 -8.17
N HIS A 66 14.21 -12.21 -9.07
CA HIS A 66 13.49 -11.11 -9.70
C HIS A 66 12.23 -11.62 -10.41
N ASN A 67 12.34 -12.70 -11.20
CA ASN A 67 11.19 -13.32 -11.85
C ASN A 67 10.16 -13.85 -10.85
N ARG A 68 10.60 -14.46 -9.75
CA ARG A 68 9.71 -14.91 -8.67
C ARG A 68 8.92 -13.75 -8.07
N LEU A 69 9.59 -12.63 -7.74
CA LEU A 69 8.92 -11.44 -7.19
C LEU A 69 7.97 -10.79 -8.20
N LYS A 70 8.30 -10.79 -9.50
CA LYS A 70 7.39 -10.34 -10.56
C LYS A 70 6.13 -11.21 -10.63
N GLN A 71 6.25 -12.52 -10.45
CA GLN A 71 5.10 -13.43 -10.36
C GLN A 71 4.24 -13.14 -9.11
N VAL A 72 4.86 -12.94 -7.95
CA VAL A 72 4.15 -12.52 -6.72
C VAL A 72 3.37 -11.23 -6.96
N LYS A 73 4.00 -10.22 -7.56
CA LYS A 73 3.37 -8.94 -7.92
C LYS A 73 2.24 -9.08 -8.95
N GLY A 74 2.30 -10.12 -9.79
CA GLY A 74 1.28 -10.50 -10.75
C GLY A 74 0.11 -11.30 -10.17
N SER A 75 0.27 -11.85 -8.96
CA SER A 75 -0.72 -12.72 -8.30
C SER A 75 -2.03 -11.99 -7.98
N ALA A 76 -3.11 -12.77 -7.86
CA ALA A 76 -4.41 -12.25 -7.45
C ALA A 76 -4.38 -11.66 -6.03
N ASP A 77 -3.63 -12.26 -5.11
CA ASP A 77 -3.48 -11.78 -3.74
C ASP A 77 -2.83 -10.39 -3.70
N TYR A 78 -1.67 -10.22 -4.34
CA TYR A 78 -0.99 -8.92 -4.40
C TYR A 78 -1.87 -7.84 -5.03
N LYS A 79 -2.53 -8.16 -6.15
CA LYS A 79 -3.46 -7.24 -6.82
C LYS A 79 -4.63 -6.86 -5.92
N SER A 80 -5.17 -7.81 -5.15
CA SER A 80 -6.27 -7.58 -4.22
C SER A 80 -5.84 -6.68 -3.06
N LYS A 81 -4.67 -6.96 -2.43
CA LYS A 81 -4.07 -6.10 -1.39
C LYS A 81 -3.80 -4.69 -1.90
N ARG A 82 -3.23 -4.55 -3.11
CA ARG A 82 -2.99 -3.25 -3.75
C ARG A 82 -4.29 -2.48 -3.99
N ASN A 83 -5.33 -3.15 -4.46
CA ASN A 83 -6.64 -2.52 -4.67
C ASN A 83 -7.28 -2.08 -3.34
N TYR A 84 -7.20 -2.93 -2.31
CA TYR A 84 -7.69 -2.60 -0.99
C TYR A 84 -6.94 -1.43 -0.36
N CYS A 85 -5.61 -1.37 -0.53
CA CYS A 85 -4.79 -0.23 -0.10
C CYS A 85 -5.24 1.09 -0.77
N LYS A 86 -5.55 1.08 -2.07
CA LYS A 86 -6.13 2.25 -2.76
C LYS A 86 -7.50 2.66 -2.21
N GLN A 87 -8.36 1.69 -1.90
CA GLN A 87 -9.67 1.95 -1.32
C GLN A 87 -9.55 2.57 0.08
N LEU A 88 -8.67 2.04 0.93
CA LEU A 88 -8.36 2.62 2.23
C LEU A 88 -7.84 4.05 2.11
N LYS A 89 -6.89 4.31 1.21
CA LYS A 89 -6.39 5.67 0.96
C LYS A 89 -7.51 6.64 0.60
N SER A 90 -8.40 6.24 -0.31
CA SER A 90 -9.56 7.06 -0.69
C SER A 90 -10.52 7.30 0.48
N LYS A 91 -10.81 6.26 1.27
CA LYS A 91 -11.67 6.36 2.47
C LYS A 91 -11.07 7.30 3.50
N LEU A 92 -9.79 7.12 3.83
CA LEU A 92 -9.05 7.94 4.80
C LEU A 92 -8.99 9.41 4.35
N SER A 93 -8.74 9.66 3.06
CA SER A 93 -8.75 11.02 2.51
C SER A 93 -10.11 11.69 2.66
N HIS A 94 -11.20 10.94 2.44
CA HIS A 94 -12.56 11.46 2.61
C HIS A 94 -12.87 11.76 4.08
N ILE A 95 -12.55 10.85 5.00
CA ILE A 95 -12.75 11.08 6.44
C ILE A 95 -11.95 12.30 6.92
N LYS A 96 -10.69 12.42 6.49
CA LYS A 96 -9.84 13.58 6.82
C LYS A 96 -10.45 14.89 6.31
N LYS A 97 -11.02 14.88 5.10
CA LYS A 97 -11.74 16.04 4.56
C LYS A 97 -12.95 16.39 5.42
N MET A 98 -13.80 15.43 5.78
CA MET A 98 -14.99 15.69 6.61
C MET A 98 -14.63 16.24 7.99
N ALA A 99 -13.54 15.77 8.59
CA ALA A 99 -13.02 16.33 9.84
C ALA A 99 -12.49 17.76 9.67
N GLY A 100 -11.69 18.01 8.64
CA GLY A 100 -11.14 19.34 8.36
C GLY A 100 -12.16 20.37 7.87
N ASP A 101 -13.30 19.95 7.31
CA ASP A 101 -14.40 20.85 6.94
C ASP A 101 -15.23 21.27 8.18
N TYR A 102 -15.14 20.54 9.29
CA TYR A 102 -15.87 20.80 10.54
C TYR A 102 -15.04 21.57 11.58
N ASP A 103 -13.74 21.23 11.67
CA ASP A 103 -12.77 21.92 12.53
C ASP A 103 -12.53 23.37 12.08
#